data_AF-A0A662TUR8-F1
#
_entry.id   AF-A0A662TUR8-F1
#
_cell.length_a   1.000
_cell.length_b   1.000
_cell.length_c   1.000
_cell.angle_alpha   90.00
_cell.angle_beta   90.00
_cell.angle_gamma   90.00
#
_symmetry.space_group_name_H-M   'P 1'
#
loop_
_entity.id
_entity.type
_entity.pdbx_description
1 polymer ?
#
loop_
_entity_poly.entity_id
_entity_poly.type
_entity_poly.pdbx_seq_one_letter_code
_entity_poly.pdbx_strand_id
1 'polypeptide(L)'
;MRIVILDPFEVLSTDLLGRVGRLKTRKGNITTPALLPVVNPFIPNAVSASEIVDLGFQGVTTNAYLILRNAPECTSVHNLLKIESPVMTDSGAYQLLRYGTISVDQERIIAFQKRLESDIAVILDVPTGGYASEEQAMRTAIATYQRAVEALPLIKDDNRIWVAPIQGGPYTHIVDRIAAQTAALDYSMYAVGSPTELLEEYNVAPLARMVWVVRQRIPYGKPLHLFGAGHPIVFALFAALGCDTFDSAAYAIYARDDRYMTPYGTKRLKDLVELPCSCSICKKFSEAKELLDVPKPERERLLALHNLNICLQEEKAVRQAIREGRLWEYAKARCLAHPALKAAFRVLVEGAEKLIPFTRTRKRRGLFFYDHDDLNRPEVLAFKKFLKEKWFPRTSKVLLLRADKLEPHLERFFLNPPSDYQVCLWGGPFLIIPCEIAHTYPLSQFEAADCLISEEDVLWIADLLVAKGVSEVLLVRSGDPLESILLERLRSKGVQIQVCDKPPL
;
A
#
# COMPACT_ATOMS: atom_id res chain seq x y z
N MET A 1 -12.96 -2.38 -36.70
CA MET A 1 -13.46 -1.64 -35.52
C MET A 1 -12.29 -1.48 -34.55
N ARG A 2 -11.66 -0.30 -34.47
CA ARG A 2 -10.58 -0.05 -33.49
C ARG A 2 -11.25 0.17 -32.14
N ILE A 3 -11.05 -0.75 -31.20
CA ILE A 3 -11.47 -0.57 -29.80
C ILE A 3 -10.60 0.57 -29.25
N VAL A 4 -11.20 1.75 -29.11
CA VAL A 4 -10.64 2.82 -28.29
C VAL A 4 -10.76 2.33 -26.84
N ILE A 5 -9.64 1.95 -26.23
CA ILE A 5 -9.61 1.65 -24.80
C ILE A 5 -9.78 3.01 -24.09
N LEU A 6 -11.00 3.29 -23.63
CA LEU A 6 -11.37 4.58 -23.03
C LEU A 6 -10.73 4.81 -21.64
N ASP A 7 -10.20 3.77 -20.99
CA ASP A 7 -9.26 3.83 -19.85
C ASP A 7 -8.66 2.42 -19.68
N PRO A 8 -7.32 2.24 -19.59
CA PRO A 8 -6.72 0.91 -19.46
C PRO A 8 -6.98 0.24 -18.10
N PHE A 9 -7.51 0.93 -17.08
CA PHE A 9 -7.60 0.40 -15.74
C PHE A 9 -9.03 0.29 -15.20
N GLU A 10 -9.39 -0.91 -14.71
CA GLU A 10 -10.68 -1.21 -14.09
C GLU A 10 -10.45 -1.64 -12.64
N VAL A 11 -11.07 -0.96 -11.67
CA VAL A 11 -11.00 -1.35 -10.26
C VAL A 11 -12.09 -2.36 -9.94
N LEU A 12 -11.71 -3.55 -9.45
CA LEU A 12 -12.63 -4.65 -9.12
C LEU A 12 -12.95 -4.71 -7.63
N SER A 13 -12.01 -4.31 -6.77
CA SER A 13 -12.14 -4.38 -5.32
C SER A 13 -11.16 -3.43 -4.65
N THR A 14 -11.59 -2.75 -3.60
CA THR A 14 -10.76 -1.82 -2.82
C THR A 14 -10.76 -2.15 -1.34
N ASP A 15 -9.67 -1.79 -0.67
CA ASP A 15 -9.58 -1.62 0.78
C ASP A 15 -8.42 -0.66 1.05
N LEU A 16 -8.66 0.40 1.84
CA LEU A 16 -7.78 1.57 1.90
C LEU A 16 -7.56 2.14 0.48
N LEU A 17 -6.35 2.56 0.11
CA LEU A 17 -6.02 2.91 -1.28
C LEU A 17 -5.63 1.68 -2.11
N GLY A 18 -5.60 0.48 -1.53
CA GLY A 18 -5.26 -0.75 -2.23
C GLY A 18 -6.36 -1.17 -3.19
N ARG A 19 -5.96 -1.52 -4.41
CA ARG A 19 -6.88 -1.84 -5.50
C ARG A 19 -6.51 -3.15 -6.15
N VAL A 20 -7.43 -4.12 -6.03
CA VAL A 20 -7.48 -5.22 -6.97
C VAL A 20 -8.15 -4.72 -8.22
N GLY A 21 -7.35 -4.53 -9.27
CA GLY A 21 -7.81 -4.03 -10.55
C GLY A 21 -7.37 -4.91 -11.70
N ARG A 22 -7.84 -4.56 -12.88
CA ARG A 22 -7.47 -5.15 -14.16
C ARG A 22 -6.88 -4.05 -15.04
N LEU A 23 -5.58 -4.14 -15.27
CA LEU A 23 -4.87 -3.30 -16.22
C LEU A 23 -4.86 -4.00 -17.59
N LYS A 24 -5.58 -3.43 -18.55
CA LYS A 24 -5.72 -3.95 -19.92
C LYS A 24 -4.57 -3.43 -20.79
N THR A 25 -3.80 -4.34 -21.35
CA THR A 25 -2.74 -4.04 -22.33
C THR A 25 -3.11 -4.61 -23.70
N ARG A 26 -2.23 -4.46 -24.70
CA ARG A 26 -2.46 -5.00 -26.05
C ARG A 26 -2.37 -6.53 -26.07
N LYS A 27 -1.45 -7.11 -25.29
CA LYS A 27 -1.16 -8.56 -25.25
C LYS A 27 -1.78 -9.30 -24.06
N GLY A 28 -2.44 -8.62 -23.13
CA GLY A 28 -3.12 -9.30 -22.04
C GLY A 28 -3.59 -8.38 -20.92
N ASN A 29 -4.03 -8.98 -19.83
CA ASN A 29 -4.48 -8.27 -18.64
C ASN A 29 -3.54 -8.56 -17.47
N ILE A 30 -3.19 -7.53 -16.70
CA ILE A 30 -2.46 -7.65 -15.44
C ILE A 30 -3.45 -7.42 -14.29
N THR A 31 -3.49 -8.34 -13.32
CA THR A 31 -4.30 -8.20 -12.11
C THR A 31 -3.48 -7.52 -11.01
N THR A 32 -3.89 -6.31 -10.62
CA THR A 32 -3.14 -5.51 -9.64
C THR A 32 -3.52 -5.86 -8.19
N PRO A 33 -2.69 -5.55 -7.18
CA PRO A 33 -1.28 -5.17 -7.30
C PRO A 33 -0.42 -6.29 -7.91
N ALA A 34 0.58 -5.96 -8.73
CA ALA A 34 1.45 -6.93 -9.41
C ALA A 34 2.91 -6.49 -9.52
N LEU A 35 3.86 -7.40 -9.34
CA LEU A 35 5.26 -7.21 -9.73
C LEU A 35 5.40 -7.56 -11.21
N LEU A 36 6.17 -6.75 -11.92
CA LEU A 36 6.66 -7.00 -13.27
C LEU A 36 8.18 -7.24 -13.15
N PRO A 37 8.63 -8.51 -13.08
CA PRO A 37 10.05 -8.82 -12.90
C PRO A 37 10.88 -8.24 -14.03
N VAL A 38 12.02 -7.62 -13.69
CA VAL A 38 12.91 -7.01 -14.68
C VAL A 38 13.81 -8.08 -15.31
N VAL A 39 13.70 -8.23 -16.62
CA VAL A 39 14.48 -9.18 -17.43
C VAL A 39 15.48 -8.42 -18.29
N ASN A 40 16.74 -8.85 -18.25
CA ASN A 40 17.75 -8.44 -19.22
C ASN A 40 18.00 -9.59 -20.20
N PRO A 41 17.55 -9.49 -21.48
CA PRO A 41 17.65 -10.58 -22.45
C PRO A 41 19.10 -10.91 -22.85
N PHE A 42 20.07 -10.07 -22.50
CA PHE A 42 21.46 -10.23 -22.90
C PHE A 42 22.34 -10.86 -21.81
N ILE A 43 21.78 -11.25 -20.66
CA ILE A 43 22.52 -11.96 -19.61
C ILE A 43 22.41 -13.47 -19.82
N PRO A 44 23.52 -14.19 -20.11
CA PRO A 44 23.51 -15.64 -20.23
C PRO A 44 23.08 -16.31 -18.93
N ASN A 45 22.37 -17.45 -19.03
CA ASN A 45 21.95 -18.29 -17.90
C ASN A 45 20.99 -17.63 -16.88
N ALA A 46 20.50 -16.41 -17.15
CA ALA A 46 19.46 -15.80 -16.36
C ALA A 46 18.13 -16.58 -16.48
N VAL A 47 17.26 -16.44 -15.49
CA VAL A 47 15.87 -16.90 -15.59
C VAL A 47 15.20 -16.17 -16.76
N SER A 48 14.69 -16.94 -17.73
CA SER A 48 14.10 -16.38 -18.94
C SER A 48 12.71 -15.78 -18.69
N ALA A 49 12.27 -14.87 -19.56
CA ALA A 49 10.94 -14.28 -19.45
C ALA A 49 9.83 -15.34 -19.55
N SER A 50 10.00 -16.37 -20.39
CA SER A 50 9.05 -17.48 -20.50
C SER A 50 8.91 -18.24 -19.19
N GLU A 51 10.02 -18.53 -18.50
CA GLU A 51 9.95 -19.18 -17.18
C GLU A 51 9.26 -18.32 -16.13
N ILE A 52 9.46 -17.00 -16.17
CA ILE A 52 8.79 -16.06 -15.27
C ILE A 52 7.28 -16.08 -15.51
N VAL A 53 6.86 -16.09 -16.78
CA VAL A 53 5.45 -16.21 -17.14
C VAL A 53 4.88 -17.58 -16.73
N ASP A 54 5.63 -18.67 -16.95
CA ASP A 54 5.23 -20.04 -16.56
C ASP A 54 5.07 -20.19 -15.04
N LEU A 55 5.84 -19.45 -14.24
CA LEU A 55 5.65 -19.37 -12.79
C LEU A 55 4.31 -18.71 -12.39
N GLY A 56 3.71 -17.93 -13.30
CA GLY A 56 2.41 -17.29 -13.12
C GLY A 56 2.46 -15.77 -13.04
N PHE A 57 3.57 -15.13 -13.39
CA PHE A 57 3.61 -13.67 -13.57
C PHE A 57 2.88 -13.29 -14.86
N GLN A 58 2.08 -12.23 -14.80
CA GLN A 58 1.23 -11.80 -15.93
C GLN A 58 1.92 -10.83 -16.88
N GLY A 59 3.19 -10.51 -16.64
CA GLY A 59 3.99 -9.62 -17.46
C GLY A 59 5.38 -9.43 -16.87
N VAL A 60 6.26 -8.82 -17.65
CA VAL A 60 7.66 -8.54 -17.27
C VAL A 60 8.05 -7.12 -17.66
N THR A 61 9.11 -6.62 -17.06
CA THR A 61 9.74 -5.35 -17.45
C THR A 61 11.08 -5.62 -18.13
N THR A 62 11.43 -4.85 -19.16
CA THR A 62 12.79 -4.81 -19.71
C THR A 62 13.18 -3.37 -20.03
N ASN A 63 14.37 -3.16 -20.57
CA ASN A 63 14.94 -1.84 -20.78
C ASN A 63 15.09 -1.56 -22.28
N ALA A 64 14.31 -0.61 -22.80
CA ALA A 64 14.33 -0.28 -24.22
C ALA A 64 15.68 0.28 -24.66
N TYR A 65 16.37 1.06 -23.82
CA TYR A 65 17.69 1.59 -24.16
C TYR A 65 18.74 0.48 -24.32
N LEU A 66 18.74 -0.54 -23.44
CA LEU A 66 19.63 -1.69 -23.59
C LEU A 66 19.35 -2.46 -24.88
N ILE A 67 18.07 -2.66 -25.24
CA ILE A 67 17.71 -3.31 -26.49
C ILE A 67 18.15 -2.46 -27.68
N LEU A 68 17.93 -1.15 -27.65
CA LEU A 68 18.34 -0.23 -28.72
C LEU A 68 19.84 -0.30 -28.98
N ARG A 69 20.65 -0.45 -27.92
CA ARG A 69 22.11 -0.52 -28.04
C ARG A 69 22.61 -1.86 -28.57
N ASN A 70 22.00 -2.97 -28.16
CA ASN A 70 22.51 -4.31 -28.45
C ASN A 70 21.81 -5.01 -29.64
N ALA A 71 20.57 -4.62 -29.93
CA ALA A 71 19.73 -5.16 -31.01
C ALA A 71 18.84 -4.04 -31.62
N PRO A 72 19.43 -2.97 -32.20
CA PRO A 72 18.69 -1.82 -32.75
C PRO A 72 17.67 -2.19 -33.83
N GLU A 73 17.89 -3.28 -34.54
CA GLU A 73 17.02 -3.85 -35.58
C GLU A 73 15.79 -4.56 -35.00
N CYS A 74 15.72 -4.77 -33.69
CA CYS A 74 14.59 -5.43 -33.06
C CYS A 74 13.28 -4.66 -33.30
N THR A 75 12.25 -5.40 -33.71
CA THR A 75 10.90 -4.90 -34.02
C THR A 75 9.81 -5.51 -33.16
N SER A 76 10.14 -6.42 -32.24
CA SER A 76 9.16 -6.97 -31.33
C SER A 76 9.83 -7.48 -30.07
N VAL A 77 9.52 -6.85 -28.93
CA VAL A 77 10.02 -7.25 -27.62
C VAL A 77 9.50 -8.63 -27.23
N HIS A 78 8.30 -9.00 -27.69
CA HIS A 78 7.68 -10.30 -27.49
C HIS A 78 8.48 -11.42 -28.15
N ASN A 79 8.90 -11.22 -29.41
CA ASN A 79 9.74 -12.19 -30.11
C ASN A 79 11.13 -12.32 -29.47
N LEU A 80 11.71 -11.20 -29.03
CA LEU A 80 12.99 -11.19 -28.34
C LEU A 80 12.94 -11.97 -27.01
N LEU A 81 11.87 -11.78 -26.24
CA LEU A 81 11.68 -12.43 -24.94
C LEU A 81 10.98 -13.79 -25.01
N LYS A 82 10.47 -14.18 -26.19
CA LYS A 82 9.71 -15.41 -26.46
C LYS A 82 8.46 -15.55 -25.57
N ILE A 83 7.71 -14.47 -25.40
CA ILE A 83 6.47 -14.44 -24.60
C ILE A 83 5.36 -13.65 -25.29
N GLU A 84 4.12 -14.12 -25.11
CA GLU A 84 2.89 -13.41 -25.54
C GLU A 84 2.20 -12.66 -24.39
N SER A 85 2.89 -12.52 -23.25
CA SER A 85 2.39 -11.77 -22.09
C SER A 85 2.79 -10.29 -22.17
N PRO A 86 2.06 -9.40 -21.47
CA PRO A 86 2.38 -7.98 -21.33
C PRO A 86 3.86 -7.67 -21.05
N VAL A 87 4.46 -6.76 -21.81
CA VAL A 87 5.83 -6.27 -21.59
C VAL A 87 5.87 -4.77 -21.33
N MET A 88 6.40 -4.39 -20.17
CA MET A 88 6.76 -3.03 -19.85
C MET A 88 8.18 -2.74 -20.30
N THR A 89 8.41 -1.59 -20.95
CA THR A 89 9.76 -1.14 -21.30
C THR A 89 10.10 0.17 -20.62
N ASP A 90 11.11 0.14 -19.76
CA ASP A 90 11.77 1.33 -19.22
C ASP A 90 12.52 2.09 -20.35
N SER A 91 12.57 3.42 -20.26
CA SER A 91 13.26 4.31 -21.18
C SER A 91 14.79 4.26 -21.02
N GLY A 92 15.26 3.70 -19.90
CA GLY A 92 16.68 3.60 -19.58
C GLY A 92 17.18 4.62 -18.57
N ALA A 93 16.30 5.38 -17.92
CA ALA A 93 16.71 6.39 -16.94
C ALA A 93 17.62 5.81 -15.83
N TYR A 94 17.45 4.56 -15.43
CA TYR A 94 18.38 3.93 -14.48
C TYR A 94 19.85 3.93 -14.95
N GLN A 95 20.11 3.83 -16.26
CA GLN A 95 21.46 3.97 -16.81
C GLN A 95 21.97 5.42 -16.75
N LEU A 96 21.10 6.45 -16.79
CA LEU A 96 21.49 7.84 -16.50
C LEU A 96 21.99 7.96 -15.06
N LEU A 97 21.30 7.36 -14.08
CA LEU A 97 21.75 7.37 -12.69
C LEU A 97 23.13 6.72 -12.54
N ARG A 98 23.33 5.53 -13.13
CA ARG A 98 24.55 4.75 -12.91
C ARG A 98 25.76 5.23 -13.71
N TYR A 99 25.56 5.74 -14.92
CA TYR A 99 26.65 6.01 -15.87
C TYR A 99 26.71 7.48 -16.31
N GLY A 100 25.82 8.35 -15.83
CA GLY A 100 25.85 9.79 -16.03
C GLY A 100 25.53 10.28 -17.45
N THR A 101 25.45 9.39 -18.45
CA THR A 101 25.15 9.73 -19.84
C THR A 101 24.28 8.67 -20.52
N ILE A 102 23.27 9.14 -21.26
CA ILE A 102 22.55 8.35 -22.25
C ILE A 102 22.58 9.12 -23.56
N SER A 103 22.97 8.45 -24.64
CA SER A 103 23.04 9.02 -25.99
C SER A 103 21.73 8.81 -26.77
N VAL A 104 20.58 8.99 -26.12
CA VAL A 104 19.26 8.89 -26.73
C VAL A 104 18.39 10.06 -26.32
N ASP A 105 17.77 10.70 -27.30
CA ASP A 105 16.72 11.69 -27.07
C ASP A 105 15.35 11.02 -26.90
N GLN A 106 14.38 11.81 -26.45
CA GLN A 106 13.03 11.33 -26.17
C GLN A 106 12.29 10.84 -27.42
N GLU A 107 12.42 11.54 -28.55
CA GLU A 107 11.76 11.16 -29.80
C GLU A 107 12.22 9.79 -30.27
N ARG A 108 13.53 9.54 -30.23
CA ARG A 108 14.14 8.28 -30.65
C ARG A 108 13.75 7.13 -29.75
N ILE A 109 13.71 7.30 -28.42
CA ILE A 109 13.31 6.20 -27.52
C ILE A 109 11.81 5.90 -27.63
N ILE A 110 10.95 6.90 -27.75
CA ILE A 110 9.50 6.71 -27.96
C ILE A 110 9.26 5.99 -29.28
N ALA A 111 9.90 6.45 -30.37
CA ALA A 111 9.80 5.79 -31.68
C ALA A 111 10.31 4.34 -31.61
N PHE A 112 11.35 4.09 -30.82
CA PHE A 112 11.87 2.73 -30.64
C PHE A 112 10.91 1.83 -29.85
N GLN A 113 10.38 2.30 -28.72
CA GLN A 113 9.37 1.57 -27.95
C GLN A 113 8.11 1.30 -28.79
N LYS A 114 7.75 2.21 -29.72
CA LYS A 114 6.71 1.96 -30.73
C LYS A 114 7.05 0.84 -31.68
N ARG A 115 8.26 0.86 -32.23
CA ARG A 115 8.74 -0.21 -33.09
C ARG A 115 8.85 -1.54 -32.35
N LEU A 116 9.23 -1.55 -31.08
CA LEU A 116 9.36 -2.75 -30.24
C LEU A 116 8.02 -3.36 -29.83
N GLU A 117 6.90 -2.71 -30.12
CA GLU A 117 5.56 -3.15 -29.71
C GLU A 117 5.34 -3.23 -28.20
N SER A 118 6.00 -2.37 -27.40
CA SER A 118 5.80 -2.33 -25.95
C SER A 118 4.31 -2.17 -25.58
N ASP A 119 3.85 -2.96 -24.60
CA ASP A 119 2.50 -2.85 -24.04
C ASP A 119 2.37 -1.66 -23.08
N ILE A 120 3.40 -1.47 -22.26
CA ILE A 120 3.53 -0.39 -21.30
C ILE A 120 4.87 0.28 -21.56
N ALA A 121 4.88 1.58 -21.84
CA ALA A 121 6.08 2.31 -22.21
C ALA A 121 6.30 3.51 -21.29
N VAL A 122 7.49 3.59 -20.71
CA VAL A 122 7.90 4.71 -19.86
C VAL A 122 8.56 5.77 -20.74
N ILE A 123 8.16 7.03 -20.57
CA ILE A 123 8.84 8.16 -21.23
C ILE A 123 10.26 8.35 -20.67
N LEU A 124 11.08 9.14 -21.34
CA LEU A 124 12.43 9.41 -20.86
C LEU A 124 12.40 10.37 -19.67
N ASP A 125 12.74 9.93 -18.47
CA ASP A 125 12.82 10.80 -17.29
C ASP A 125 14.27 11.15 -16.91
N VAL A 126 14.41 12.16 -16.03
CA VAL A 126 15.69 12.52 -15.41
C VAL A 126 15.62 12.10 -13.95
N PRO A 127 16.29 10.99 -13.60
CA PRO A 127 16.15 10.42 -12.28
C PRO A 127 16.89 11.25 -11.23
N THR A 128 16.23 11.52 -10.10
CA THR A 128 16.76 12.36 -9.03
C THR A 128 17.90 11.69 -8.25
N GLY A 129 17.81 10.39 -7.97
CA GLY A 129 18.71 9.71 -7.03
C GLY A 129 18.33 9.98 -5.56
N GLY A 130 18.82 9.14 -4.64
CA GLY A 130 18.53 9.18 -3.21
C GLY A 130 19.30 10.25 -2.43
N TYR A 131 20.51 10.61 -2.89
CA TYR A 131 21.38 11.60 -2.22
C TYR A 131 21.40 12.98 -2.89
N ALA A 132 20.50 13.24 -3.83
CA ALA A 132 20.44 14.53 -4.48
C ALA A 132 20.12 15.64 -3.46
N SER A 133 20.80 16.78 -3.59
CA SER A 133 20.39 17.99 -2.89
C SER A 133 18.99 18.41 -3.33
N GLU A 134 18.31 19.20 -2.50
CA GLU A 134 16.99 19.74 -2.81
C GLU A 134 16.97 20.49 -4.15
N GLU A 135 18.04 21.24 -4.44
CA GLU A 135 18.22 21.94 -5.71
C GLU A 135 18.30 20.95 -6.88
N GLN A 136 19.10 19.89 -6.75
CA GLN A 136 19.22 18.86 -7.78
C GLN A 136 17.91 18.08 -7.95
N ALA A 137 17.20 17.81 -6.87
CA ALA A 137 15.89 17.19 -6.89
C ALA A 137 14.87 18.05 -7.65
N MET A 138 14.85 19.37 -7.40
CA MET A 138 14.01 20.31 -8.14
C MET A 138 14.36 20.32 -9.64
N ARG A 139 15.66 20.43 -9.98
CA ARG A 139 16.11 20.46 -11.39
C ARG A 139 15.69 19.20 -12.15
N THR A 140 15.97 18.02 -11.58
CA THR A 140 15.64 16.72 -12.20
C THR A 140 14.14 16.50 -12.32
N ALA A 141 13.36 16.93 -11.32
CA ALA A 141 11.91 16.83 -11.36
C ALA A 141 11.27 17.77 -12.39
N ILE A 142 11.75 19.01 -12.52
CA ILE A 142 11.32 19.94 -13.56
C ILE A 142 11.67 19.39 -14.95
N ALA A 143 12.89 18.88 -15.14
CA ALA A 143 13.31 18.30 -16.42
C ALA A 143 12.46 17.09 -16.81
N THR A 144 12.11 16.25 -15.83
CA THR A 144 11.20 15.11 -16.04
C THR A 144 9.80 15.57 -16.45
N TYR A 145 9.25 16.58 -15.77
CA TYR A 145 7.96 17.17 -16.14
C TYR A 145 7.98 17.78 -17.55
N GLN A 146 9.04 18.51 -17.91
CA GLN A 146 9.20 19.07 -19.26
C GLN A 146 9.20 17.98 -20.34
N ARG A 147 9.93 16.89 -20.10
CA ARG A 147 9.90 15.72 -20.98
C ARG A 147 8.51 15.09 -21.05
N ALA A 148 7.78 15.03 -19.95
CA ALA A 148 6.38 14.58 -19.97
C ALA A 148 5.47 15.47 -20.82
N VAL A 149 5.69 16.79 -20.86
CA VAL A 149 4.97 17.70 -21.76
C VAL A 149 5.34 17.43 -23.22
N GLU A 150 6.64 17.35 -23.52
CA GLU A 150 7.17 17.13 -24.87
C GLU A 150 6.76 15.77 -25.46
N ALA A 151 6.55 14.75 -24.63
CA ALA A 151 6.15 13.42 -25.06
C ALA A 151 4.67 13.36 -25.52
N LEU A 152 3.78 14.22 -25.00
CA LEU A 152 2.35 14.20 -25.32
C LEU A 152 2.03 14.18 -26.83
N PRO A 153 2.55 15.12 -27.66
CA PRO A 153 2.29 15.08 -29.10
C PRO A 153 2.84 13.82 -29.77
N LEU A 154 3.91 13.24 -29.22
CA LEU A 154 4.52 12.03 -29.75
C LEU A 154 3.69 10.78 -29.44
N ILE A 155 2.87 10.78 -28.39
CA ILE A 155 2.13 9.60 -27.92
C ILE A 155 0.61 9.66 -28.13
N LYS A 156 0.07 10.81 -28.53
CA LYS A 156 -1.37 11.09 -28.60
C LYS A 156 -2.20 10.04 -29.35
N ASP A 157 -1.71 9.54 -30.49
CA ASP A 157 -2.42 8.57 -31.33
C ASP A 157 -2.02 7.11 -31.05
N ASP A 158 -1.45 6.85 -29.88
CA ASP A 158 -0.94 5.55 -29.49
C ASP A 158 -1.74 4.95 -28.32
N ASN A 159 -2.44 3.85 -28.58
CA ASN A 159 -3.33 3.22 -27.60
C ASN A 159 -2.64 2.31 -26.58
N ARG A 160 -1.30 2.32 -26.48
CA ARG A 160 -0.60 1.63 -25.39
C ARG A 160 -0.65 2.43 -24.10
N ILE A 161 -0.25 1.80 -23.01
CA ILE A 161 -0.13 2.50 -21.73
C ILE A 161 1.19 3.28 -21.73
N TRP A 162 1.09 4.61 -21.74
CA TRP A 162 2.22 5.49 -21.51
C TRP A 162 2.30 5.89 -20.04
N VAL A 163 3.50 5.75 -19.47
CA VAL A 163 3.78 6.03 -18.06
C VAL A 163 4.53 7.34 -17.94
N ALA A 164 4.03 8.25 -17.11
CA ALA A 164 4.73 9.48 -16.70
C ALA A 164 5.37 9.32 -15.31
N PRO A 165 6.71 9.26 -15.22
CA PRO A 165 7.41 9.28 -13.95
C PRO A 165 7.29 10.63 -13.24
N ILE A 166 7.14 10.59 -11.92
CA ILE A 166 7.17 11.74 -11.03
C ILE A 166 8.43 11.61 -10.17
N GLN A 167 9.28 12.64 -10.26
CA GLN A 167 10.58 12.73 -9.60
C GLN A 167 10.55 13.81 -8.50
N GLY A 168 11.67 14.00 -7.79
CA GLY A 168 11.78 14.98 -6.70
C GLY A 168 12.38 14.43 -5.40
N GLY A 169 12.72 13.13 -5.37
CA GLY A 169 13.39 12.51 -4.22
C GLY A 169 12.58 12.60 -2.92
N PRO A 170 13.24 12.58 -1.74
CA PRO A 170 12.55 12.60 -0.45
C PRO A 170 11.89 13.95 -0.10
N TYR A 171 12.01 14.97 -0.96
CA TYR A 171 11.49 16.31 -0.75
C TYR A 171 10.00 16.39 -1.13
N THR A 172 9.13 16.09 -0.16
CA THR A 172 7.68 15.96 -0.38
C THR A 172 7.02 17.18 -1.02
N HIS A 173 7.47 18.39 -0.73
CA HIS A 173 6.94 19.61 -1.34
C HIS A 173 7.27 19.73 -2.84
N ILE A 174 8.43 19.22 -3.28
CA ILE A 174 8.80 19.12 -4.70
C ILE A 174 7.93 18.08 -5.38
N VAL A 175 7.84 16.89 -4.78
CA VAL A 175 7.01 15.78 -5.28
C VAL A 175 5.56 16.22 -5.41
N ASP A 176 5.02 16.95 -4.43
CA ASP A 176 3.65 17.47 -4.44
C ASP A 176 3.39 18.40 -5.63
N ARG A 177 4.28 19.38 -5.84
CA ARG A 177 4.22 20.33 -6.95
C ARG A 177 4.26 19.62 -8.29
N ILE A 178 5.23 18.73 -8.47
CA ILE A 178 5.48 18.06 -9.74
C ILE A 178 4.40 17.03 -10.03
N ALA A 179 3.89 16.33 -9.02
CA ALA A 179 2.75 15.42 -9.16
C ALA A 179 1.49 16.17 -9.59
N ALA A 180 1.20 17.33 -9.01
CA ALA A 180 0.05 18.15 -9.40
C ALA A 180 0.13 18.63 -10.87
N GLN A 181 1.32 19.06 -11.31
CA GLN A 181 1.53 19.47 -12.71
C GLN A 181 1.43 18.28 -13.68
N THR A 182 2.07 17.16 -13.35
CA THR A 182 2.08 15.96 -14.19
C THR A 182 0.69 15.31 -14.28
N ALA A 183 -0.10 15.35 -13.20
CA ALA A 183 -1.47 14.86 -13.18
C ALA A 183 -2.37 15.58 -14.22
N ALA A 184 -2.10 16.85 -14.54
CA ALA A 184 -2.84 17.60 -15.54
C ALA A 184 -2.56 17.16 -17.01
N LEU A 185 -1.49 16.38 -17.25
CA LEU A 185 -1.09 15.92 -18.59
C LEU A 185 -1.87 14.67 -19.08
N ASP A 186 -2.78 14.12 -18.27
CA ASP A 186 -3.66 12.97 -18.57
C ASP A 186 -2.95 11.74 -19.16
N TYR A 187 -1.85 11.31 -18.56
CA TYR A 187 -1.20 10.06 -18.92
C TYR A 187 -2.08 8.85 -18.59
N SER A 188 -1.84 7.73 -19.27
CA SER A 188 -2.53 6.46 -19.01
C SER A 188 -2.15 5.87 -17.65
N MET A 189 -0.93 6.15 -17.18
CA MET A 189 -0.37 5.65 -15.95
C MET A 189 0.68 6.62 -15.41
N TYR A 190 0.85 6.66 -14.10
CA TYR A 190 1.87 7.47 -13.44
C TYR A 190 2.81 6.56 -12.67
N ALA A 191 4.02 7.03 -12.40
CA ALA A 191 4.99 6.30 -11.61
C ALA A 191 5.71 7.17 -10.59
N VAL A 192 6.11 6.59 -9.47
CA VAL A 192 7.04 7.21 -8.53
C VAL A 192 8.46 6.81 -8.93
N GLY A 193 9.26 7.79 -9.36
CA GLY A 193 10.61 7.61 -9.91
C GLY A 193 11.74 7.63 -8.86
N SER A 194 12.85 6.99 -9.21
CA SER A 194 14.13 6.94 -8.47
C SER A 194 14.13 6.47 -7.01
N PRO A 195 13.24 5.57 -6.53
CA PRO A 195 13.28 5.18 -5.12
C PRO A 195 14.28 4.06 -4.83
N THR A 196 14.96 3.51 -5.86
CA THR A 196 15.79 2.30 -5.73
C THR A 196 16.87 2.44 -4.65
N GLU A 197 17.54 3.59 -4.59
CA GLU A 197 18.56 3.86 -3.56
C GLU A 197 17.94 3.94 -2.15
N LEU A 198 16.75 4.55 -2.01
CA LEU A 198 16.03 4.59 -0.72
C LEU A 198 15.59 3.19 -0.26
N LEU A 199 15.21 2.32 -1.20
CA LEU A 199 14.83 0.93 -0.92
C LEU A 199 16.05 0.10 -0.49
N GLU A 200 17.21 0.30 -1.12
CA GLU A 200 18.45 -0.40 -0.79
C GLU A 200 18.93 -0.07 0.64
N GLU A 201 18.70 1.16 1.11
CA GLU A 201 19.07 1.62 2.47
C GLU A 201 18.01 1.36 3.55
N TYR A 202 16.93 0.63 3.24
CA TYR A 202 15.78 0.45 4.14
C TYR A 202 15.12 1.78 4.56
N ASN A 203 15.28 2.86 3.79
CA ASN A 203 14.68 4.16 4.07
C ASN A 203 13.23 4.22 3.54
N VAL A 204 12.37 3.35 4.08
CA VAL A 204 11.02 3.10 3.55
C VAL A 204 10.05 4.23 3.90
N ALA A 205 10.25 4.97 4.99
CA ALA A 205 9.32 6.00 5.44
C ALA A 205 9.29 7.25 4.52
N PRO A 206 10.43 7.82 4.07
CA PRO A 206 10.41 8.85 3.03
C PRO A 206 9.75 8.37 1.74
N LEU A 207 10.00 7.13 1.33
CA LEU A 207 9.36 6.58 0.14
C LEU A 207 7.83 6.46 0.30
N ALA A 208 7.37 5.98 1.46
CA ALA A 208 5.95 5.96 1.79
C ALA A 208 5.31 7.36 1.70
N ARG A 209 6.02 8.40 2.17
CA ARG A 209 5.57 9.80 2.03
C ARG A 209 5.51 10.26 0.57
N MET A 210 6.50 9.92 -0.25
CA MET A 210 6.48 10.24 -1.68
C MET A 210 5.27 9.59 -2.37
N VAL A 211 5.07 8.29 -2.17
CA VAL A 211 3.93 7.55 -2.73
C VAL A 211 2.61 8.15 -2.27
N TRP A 212 2.49 8.44 -0.97
CA TRP A 212 1.32 9.09 -0.40
C TRP A 212 1.00 10.39 -1.12
N VAL A 213 1.97 11.31 -1.20
CA VAL A 213 1.83 12.62 -1.85
C VAL A 213 1.41 12.47 -3.31
N VAL A 214 2.09 11.62 -4.08
CA VAL A 214 1.74 11.37 -5.48
C VAL A 214 0.30 10.87 -5.60
N ARG A 215 -0.09 9.88 -4.80
CA ARG A 215 -1.43 9.27 -4.85
C ARG A 215 -2.54 10.28 -4.54
N GLN A 216 -2.27 11.28 -3.69
CA GLN A 216 -3.22 12.38 -3.41
C GLN A 216 -3.41 13.37 -4.57
N ARG A 217 -2.49 13.39 -5.54
CA ARG A 217 -2.51 14.35 -6.67
C ARG A 217 -3.00 13.74 -7.97
N ILE A 218 -2.60 12.50 -8.27
CA ILE A 218 -3.00 11.86 -9.52
C ILE A 218 -4.45 11.35 -9.47
N PRO A 219 -5.19 11.34 -10.60
CA PRO A 219 -6.59 10.90 -10.60
C PRO A 219 -6.76 9.47 -10.09
N TYR A 220 -7.74 9.22 -9.21
CA TYR A 220 -7.96 7.91 -8.60
C TYR A 220 -8.35 6.81 -9.60
N GLY A 221 -8.79 7.16 -10.81
CA GLY A 221 -8.99 6.19 -11.90
C GLY A 221 -7.68 5.66 -12.48
N LYS A 222 -6.56 6.36 -12.30
CA LYS A 222 -5.29 6.06 -12.97
C LYS A 222 -4.41 5.12 -12.11
N PRO A 223 -3.75 4.13 -12.75
CA PRO A 223 -2.79 3.25 -12.08
C PRO A 223 -1.50 3.99 -11.70
N LEU A 224 -0.89 3.56 -10.59
CA LEU A 224 0.36 4.06 -10.04
C LEU A 224 1.40 2.93 -9.99
N HIS A 225 2.52 3.15 -10.67
CA HIS A 225 3.68 2.29 -10.63
C HIS A 225 4.66 2.75 -9.55
N LEU A 226 5.31 1.83 -8.86
CA LEU A 226 6.44 2.13 -7.98
C LEU A 226 7.70 1.46 -8.52
N PHE A 227 8.61 2.27 -9.06
CA PHE A 227 9.83 1.77 -9.67
C PHE A 227 10.75 1.08 -8.64
N GLY A 228 11.42 0.00 -9.02
CA GLY A 228 12.48 -0.63 -8.24
C GLY A 228 12.04 -1.41 -6.99
N ALA A 229 10.76 -1.34 -6.61
CA ALA A 229 10.21 -2.05 -5.45
C ALA A 229 10.03 -3.55 -5.73
N GLY A 230 11.10 -4.32 -5.50
CA GLY A 230 11.12 -5.76 -5.82
C GLY A 230 11.00 -6.72 -4.66
N HIS A 231 11.18 -6.23 -3.43
CA HIS A 231 11.24 -7.11 -2.27
C HIS A 231 9.83 -7.31 -1.69
N PRO A 232 9.36 -8.54 -1.45
CA PRO A 232 7.99 -8.82 -1.02
C PRO A 232 7.56 -8.07 0.26
N ILE A 233 8.51 -7.83 1.16
CA ILE A 233 8.31 -7.12 2.44
C ILE A 233 7.59 -5.76 2.31
N VAL A 234 7.66 -5.10 1.15
CA VAL A 234 7.06 -3.76 0.95
C VAL A 234 5.72 -3.77 0.20
N PHE A 235 5.33 -4.90 -0.41
CA PHE A 235 4.16 -4.93 -1.31
C PHE A 235 2.85 -4.57 -0.60
N ALA A 236 2.63 -5.11 0.61
CA ALA A 236 1.42 -4.84 1.36
C ALA A 236 1.26 -3.36 1.73
N LEU A 237 2.35 -2.73 2.19
CA LEU A 237 2.36 -1.31 2.57
C LEU A 237 2.11 -0.42 1.35
N PHE A 238 2.85 -0.60 0.27
CA PHE A 238 2.70 0.27 -0.89
C PHE A 238 1.41 0.02 -1.66
N ALA A 239 0.87 -1.20 -1.64
CA ALA A 239 -0.49 -1.44 -2.07
C ALA A 239 -1.50 -0.65 -1.21
N ALA A 240 -1.36 -0.66 0.12
CA ALA A 240 -2.23 0.11 1.02
C ALA A 240 -2.14 1.63 0.80
N LEU A 241 -0.99 2.12 0.31
CA LEU A 241 -0.76 3.51 -0.10
C LEU A 241 -1.21 3.81 -1.55
N GLY A 242 -1.65 2.81 -2.31
CA GLY A 242 -2.28 2.98 -3.62
C GLY A 242 -1.40 2.70 -4.85
N CYS A 243 -0.29 1.98 -4.70
CA CYS A 243 0.46 1.42 -5.81
C CYS A 243 -0.23 0.18 -6.39
N ASP A 244 -0.28 0.07 -7.71
CA ASP A 244 -0.92 -1.04 -8.43
C ASP A 244 0.08 -1.94 -9.13
N THR A 245 1.28 -1.44 -9.42
CA THR A 245 2.33 -2.25 -10.01
C THR A 245 3.70 -1.87 -9.45
N PHE A 246 4.59 -2.84 -9.50
CA PHE A 246 5.97 -2.74 -9.06
C PHE A 246 6.87 -3.35 -10.13
N ASP A 247 8.14 -2.98 -10.19
CA ASP A 247 9.14 -3.67 -10.99
C ASP A 247 10.46 -3.80 -10.23
N SER A 248 11.22 -4.87 -10.50
CA SER A 248 12.58 -4.98 -9.98
C SER A 248 13.39 -6.13 -10.55
N ALA A 249 14.71 -5.94 -10.56
CA ALA A 249 15.70 -7.01 -10.77
C ALA A 249 16.17 -7.65 -9.45
N ALA A 250 15.64 -7.24 -8.29
CA ALA A 250 16.10 -7.67 -6.97
C ALA A 250 16.11 -9.19 -6.81
N TYR A 251 15.13 -9.92 -7.37
CA TYR A 251 15.07 -11.38 -7.30
C TYR A 251 16.35 -12.04 -7.85
N ALA A 252 16.89 -11.52 -8.95
CA ALA A 252 18.10 -12.02 -9.61
C ALA A 252 19.38 -11.44 -8.98
N ILE A 253 19.37 -10.15 -8.62
CA ILE A 253 20.51 -9.52 -7.94
C ILE A 253 20.79 -10.22 -6.61
N TYR A 254 19.73 -10.55 -5.85
CA TYR A 254 19.87 -11.21 -4.56
C TYR A 254 20.35 -12.64 -4.74
N ALA A 255 19.84 -13.35 -5.74
CA ALA A 255 20.28 -14.70 -6.06
C ALA A 255 21.79 -14.77 -6.41
N ARG A 256 22.31 -13.80 -7.17
CA ARG A 256 23.76 -13.66 -7.45
C ARG A 256 24.60 -13.59 -6.18
N ASP A 257 24.08 -12.94 -5.15
CA ASP A 257 24.76 -12.75 -3.87
C ASP A 257 24.46 -13.87 -2.84
N ASP A 258 23.87 -14.99 -3.27
CA ASP A 258 23.38 -16.07 -2.39
C ASP A 258 22.41 -15.56 -1.31
N ARG A 259 21.57 -14.58 -1.67
CA ARG A 259 20.51 -14.03 -0.82
C ARG A 259 19.16 -14.66 -1.13
N TYR A 260 18.51 -15.13 -0.06
CA TYR A 260 17.23 -15.82 -0.03
C TYR A 260 16.15 -14.85 0.48
N MET A 261 15.16 -14.55 -0.36
CA MET A 261 14.03 -13.70 0.02
C MET A 261 13.00 -14.47 0.85
N THR A 262 12.39 -13.75 1.79
CA THR A 262 11.22 -14.18 2.57
C THR A 262 10.21 -13.03 2.61
N PRO A 263 8.94 -13.29 2.96
CA PRO A 263 7.97 -12.21 3.19
C PRO A 263 8.38 -11.21 4.29
N TYR A 264 9.32 -11.61 5.16
CA TYR A 264 9.75 -10.84 6.34
C TYR A 264 11.12 -10.18 6.17
N GLY A 265 11.77 -10.34 5.02
CA GLY A 265 13.11 -9.81 4.79
C GLY A 265 13.98 -10.78 4.02
N THR A 266 15.29 -10.55 4.08
CA THR A 266 16.29 -11.31 3.33
C THR A 266 17.22 -12.04 4.26
N LYS A 267 17.60 -13.26 3.89
CA LYS A 267 18.62 -14.07 4.60
C LYS A 267 19.75 -14.40 3.65
N ARG A 268 20.97 -14.61 4.14
CA ARG A 268 22.03 -15.22 3.32
C ARG A 268 21.86 -16.73 3.39
N LEU A 269 22.00 -17.42 2.26
CA LEU A 269 21.81 -18.86 2.18
C LEU A 269 22.74 -19.62 3.13
N LYS A 270 23.99 -19.15 3.28
CA LYS A 270 24.98 -19.73 4.19
C LYS A 270 24.60 -19.68 5.68
N ASP A 271 23.68 -18.80 6.06
CA ASP A 271 23.24 -18.61 7.45
C ASP A 271 21.94 -19.40 7.74
N LEU A 272 21.41 -20.11 6.74
CA LEU A 272 20.23 -20.96 6.89
C LEU A 272 20.63 -22.40 7.23
N VAL A 273 19.86 -23.02 8.12
CA VAL A 273 19.88 -24.47 8.36
C VAL A 273 18.78 -25.13 7.54
N GLU A 274 17.56 -24.61 7.64
CA GLU A 274 16.41 -25.04 6.86
C GLU A 274 16.00 -23.99 5.81
N LEU A 275 15.33 -24.43 4.75
CA LEU A 275 14.67 -23.55 3.79
C LEU A 275 13.20 -23.35 4.20
N PRO A 276 12.81 -22.20 4.80
CA PRO A 276 11.47 -21.99 5.34
C PRO A 276 10.46 -21.64 4.22
N CYS A 277 10.34 -22.50 3.22
CA CYS A 277 9.43 -22.33 2.08
C CYS A 277 9.07 -23.69 1.48
N SER A 278 7.87 -23.78 0.91
CA SER A 278 7.36 -25.00 0.26
C SER A 278 7.26 -24.86 -1.27
N CYS A 279 8.01 -23.93 -1.88
CA CYS A 279 8.01 -23.77 -3.34
C CYS A 279 8.64 -24.98 -4.04
N SER A 280 8.49 -25.05 -5.37
CA SER A 280 9.00 -26.15 -6.19
C SER A 280 10.53 -26.32 -6.12
N ILE A 281 11.25 -25.28 -5.69
CA ILE A 281 12.69 -25.30 -5.47
C ILE A 281 13.00 -25.84 -4.07
N CYS A 282 12.50 -25.19 -3.02
CA CYS A 282 12.81 -25.52 -1.63
C CYS A 282 12.42 -26.94 -1.25
N LYS A 283 11.33 -27.48 -1.79
CA LYS A 283 10.90 -28.86 -1.52
C LYS A 283 11.86 -29.95 -2.03
N LYS A 284 12.82 -29.60 -2.89
CA LYS A 284 13.80 -30.55 -3.44
C LYS A 284 14.99 -30.77 -2.51
N PHE A 285 15.15 -29.92 -1.50
CA PHE A 285 16.28 -29.93 -0.59
C PHE A 285 15.80 -30.18 0.84
N SER A 286 16.47 -31.09 1.55
CA SER A 286 16.16 -31.40 2.95
C SER A 286 16.75 -30.35 3.90
N GLU A 287 17.93 -29.81 3.54
CA GLU A 287 18.65 -28.78 4.28
C GLU A 287 19.08 -27.63 3.35
N ALA A 288 19.27 -26.43 3.90
CA ALA A 288 19.75 -25.29 3.13
C ALA A 288 21.18 -25.49 2.59
N LYS A 289 21.98 -26.30 3.28
CA LYS A 289 23.34 -26.66 2.85
C LYS A 289 23.35 -27.40 1.51
N GLU A 290 22.37 -28.27 1.25
CA GLU A 290 22.30 -28.98 -0.03
C GLU A 290 22.13 -28.01 -1.21
N LEU A 291 21.31 -26.96 -1.05
CA LEU A 291 21.19 -25.89 -2.04
C LEU A 291 22.47 -25.05 -2.13
N LEU A 292 23.16 -24.84 -1.01
CA LEU A 292 24.45 -24.13 -0.98
C LEU A 292 25.54 -24.89 -1.74
N ASP A 293 25.53 -26.23 -1.67
CA ASP A 293 26.52 -27.09 -2.33
C ASP A 293 26.28 -27.23 -3.85
N VAL A 294 25.12 -26.79 -4.38
CA VAL A 294 24.85 -26.70 -5.82
C VAL A 294 25.86 -25.75 -6.51
N PRO A 295 26.37 -26.10 -7.71
CA PRO A 295 27.25 -25.21 -8.48
C PRO A 295 26.65 -23.82 -8.67
N LYS A 296 27.49 -22.79 -8.52
CA LYS A 296 27.07 -21.38 -8.44
C LYS A 296 26.07 -20.94 -9.54
N PRO A 297 26.26 -21.26 -10.84
CA PRO A 297 25.32 -20.84 -11.88
C PRO A 297 23.92 -21.43 -11.70
N GLU A 298 23.84 -22.71 -11.36
CA GLU A 298 22.56 -23.38 -11.12
C GLU A 298 21.95 -22.92 -9.79
N ARG A 299 22.76 -22.74 -8.75
CA ARG A 299 22.32 -22.21 -7.45
C ARG A 299 21.70 -20.82 -7.58
N GLU A 300 22.34 -19.92 -8.34
CA GLU A 300 21.81 -18.59 -8.63
C GLU A 300 20.44 -18.68 -9.33
N ARG A 301 20.33 -19.53 -10.36
CA ARG A 301 19.06 -19.74 -11.06
C ARG A 301 17.96 -20.27 -10.13
N LEU A 302 18.27 -21.26 -9.30
CA LEU A 302 17.33 -21.82 -8.31
C LEU A 302 16.89 -20.79 -7.27
N LEU A 303 17.83 -19.98 -6.74
CA LEU A 303 17.53 -18.90 -5.82
C LEU A 303 16.67 -17.81 -6.47
N ALA A 304 16.92 -17.47 -7.73
CA ALA A 304 16.12 -16.50 -8.47
C ALA A 304 14.68 -17.00 -8.65
N LEU A 305 14.49 -18.28 -9.01
CA LEU A 305 13.17 -18.91 -9.10
C LEU A 305 12.47 -18.95 -7.74
N HIS A 306 13.18 -19.26 -6.65
CA HIS A 306 12.64 -19.18 -5.29
C HIS A 306 12.18 -17.76 -4.95
N ASN A 307 13.04 -16.76 -5.17
CA ASN A 307 12.75 -15.36 -4.87
C ASN A 307 11.49 -14.88 -5.61
N LEU A 308 11.36 -15.25 -6.90
CA LEU A 308 10.16 -14.97 -7.70
C LEU A 308 8.90 -15.65 -7.12
N ASN A 309 8.99 -16.90 -6.67
CA ASN A 309 7.86 -17.58 -6.04
C ASN A 309 7.38 -16.86 -4.78
N ILE A 310 8.30 -16.36 -3.95
CA ILE A 310 7.94 -15.57 -2.76
C ILE A 310 7.25 -14.26 -3.14
N CYS A 311 7.76 -13.54 -4.15
CA CYS A 311 7.10 -12.33 -4.65
C CYS A 311 5.67 -12.62 -5.13
N LEU A 312 5.48 -13.66 -5.94
CA LEU A 312 4.17 -14.04 -6.47
C LEU A 312 3.20 -14.49 -5.36
N GLN A 313 3.69 -15.19 -4.35
CA GLN A 313 2.90 -15.56 -3.17
C GLN A 313 2.43 -14.32 -2.42
N GLU A 314 3.33 -13.37 -2.17
CA GLU A 314 3.03 -12.16 -1.43
C GLU A 314 2.01 -11.29 -2.19
N GLU A 315 2.14 -11.13 -3.50
CA GLU A 315 1.12 -10.44 -4.31
C GLU A 315 -0.26 -11.06 -4.19
N LYS A 316 -0.35 -12.40 -4.27
CA LYS A 316 -1.62 -13.13 -4.14
C LYS A 316 -2.24 -12.88 -2.76
N ALA A 317 -1.42 -12.88 -1.71
CA ALA A 317 -1.86 -12.60 -0.35
C ALA A 317 -2.33 -11.15 -0.17
N VAL A 318 -1.63 -10.17 -0.74
CA VAL A 318 -2.07 -8.75 -0.76
C VAL A 318 -3.41 -8.61 -1.47
N ARG A 319 -3.57 -9.21 -2.66
CA ARG A 319 -4.84 -9.20 -3.40
C ARG A 319 -5.96 -9.85 -2.60
N GLN A 320 -5.68 -10.92 -1.87
CA GLN A 320 -6.66 -11.57 -1.00
C GLN A 320 -7.06 -10.67 0.18
N ALA A 321 -6.09 -10.03 0.84
CA ALA A 321 -6.34 -9.09 1.92
C ALA A 321 -7.23 -7.93 1.45
N ILE A 322 -6.99 -7.37 0.26
CA ILE A 322 -7.86 -6.34 -0.33
C ILE A 322 -9.29 -6.86 -0.54
N ARG A 323 -9.47 -8.06 -1.10
CA ARG A 323 -10.80 -8.65 -1.35
C ARG A 323 -11.59 -8.86 -0.06
N GLU A 324 -10.90 -9.23 1.01
CA GLU A 324 -11.50 -9.49 2.33
C GLU A 324 -11.71 -8.23 3.17
N GLY A 325 -11.09 -7.10 2.78
CA GLY A 325 -11.08 -5.88 3.59
C GLY A 325 -10.09 -5.97 4.77
N ARG A 326 -8.99 -6.70 4.64
CA ARG A 326 -8.02 -6.93 5.72
C ARG A 326 -6.64 -6.38 5.39
N LEU A 327 -6.56 -5.41 4.47
CA LEU A 327 -5.29 -4.88 4.02
C LEU A 327 -4.56 -4.15 5.14
N TRP A 328 -5.30 -3.46 6.03
CA TRP A 328 -4.71 -2.79 7.18
C TRP A 328 -3.96 -3.77 8.10
N GLU A 329 -4.63 -4.83 8.55
CA GLU A 329 -4.03 -5.85 9.41
C GLU A 329 -2.85 -6.54 8.71
N TYR A 330 -3.02 -6.86 7.43
CA TYR A 330 -2.00 -7.54 6.64
C TYR A 330 -0.75 -6.68 6.43
N ALA A 331 -0.92 -5.41 6.07
CA ALA A 331 0.17 -4.45 5.92
C ALA A 331 0.88 -4.20 7.25
N LYS A 332 0.13 -4.05 8.35
CA LYS A 332 0.70 -3.92 9.69
C LYS A 332 1.57 -5.12 10.07
N ALA A 333 1.06 -6.33 9.89
CA ALA A 333 1.79 -7.55 10.20
C ALA A 333 3.11 -7.65 9.41
N ARG A 334 3.12 -7.22 8.15
CA ARG A 334 4.36 -7.13 7.34
C ARG A 334 5.29 -6.02 7.83
N CYS A 335 4.75 -4.86 8.20
CA CYS A 335 5.54 -3.74 8.67
C CYS A 335 6.18 -3.95 10.04
N LEU A 336 5.71 -4.91 10.83
CA LEU A 336 6.36 -5.29 12.10
C LEU A 336 7.65 -6.11 11.90
N ALA A 337 7.97 -6.53 10.67
CA ALA A 337 9.21 -7.27 10.40
C ALA A 337 10.49 -6.42 10.55
N HIS A 338 10.40 -5.09 10.48
CA HIS A 338 11.55 -4.20 10.64
C HIS A 338 11.14 -2.80 11.16
N PRO A 339 11.89 -2.16 12.07
CA PRO A 339 11.56 -0.83 12.60
C PRO A 339 11.32 0.25 11.53
N ALA A 340 12.11 0.26 10.46
CA ALA A 340 11.93 1.21 9.35
C ALA A 340 10.59 1.01 8.60
N LEU A 341 10.07 -0.21 8.54
CA LEU A 341 8.76 -0.49 7.96
C LEU A 341 7.63 -0.07 8.90
N LYS A 342 7.78 -0.26 10.20
CA LYS A 342 6.85 0.29 11.21
C LYS A 342 6.81 1.81 11.13
N ALA A 343 7.96 2.47 10.96
CA ALA A 343 8.02 3.91 10.73
C ALA A 343 7.31 4.32 9.43
N ALA A 344 7.43 3.53 8.36
CA ALA A 344 6.72 3.78 7.11
C ALA A 344 5.21 3.55 7.21
N PHE A 345 4.77 2.55 8.00
CA PHE A 345 3.36 2.29 8.28
C PHE A 345 2.67 3.50 8.93
N ARG A 346 3.40 4.29 9.75
CA ARG A 346 2.84 5.52 10.35
C ARG A 346 2.35 6.53 9.32
N VAL A 347 2.91 6.55 8.11
CA VAL A 347 2.40 7.42 7.02
C VAL A 347 0.94 7.07 6.67
N LEU A 348 0.61 5.77 6.67
CA LEU A 348 -0.76 5.30 6.45
C LEU A 348 -1.68 5.68 7.63
N VAL A 349 -1.17 5.61 8.86
CA VAL A 349 -1.88 5.98 10.10
C VAL A 349 -2.18 7.47 10.15
N GLU A 350 -1.17 8.31 9.92
CA GLU A 350 -1.28 9.77 9.85
C GLU A 350 -2.24 10.22 8.73
N GLY A 351 -2.27 9.47 7.64
CA GLY A 351 -3.14 9.71 6.49
C GLY A 351 -4.55 9.11 6.57
N ALA A 352 -4.87 8.35 7.63
CA ALA A 352 -6.03 7.45 7.65
C ALA A 352 -7.38 8.15 7.47
N GLU A 353 -7.53 9.41 7.90
CA GLU A 353 -8.78 10.16 7.68
C GLU A 353 -9.11 10.30 6.18
N LYS A 354 -8.09 10.52 5.33
CA LYS A 354 -8.27 10.61 3.87
C LYS A 354 -8.61 9.27 3.23
N LEU A 355 -8.45 8.17 3.95
CA LEU A 355 -8.76 6.81 3.49
C LEU A 355 -10.22 6.42 3.69
N ILE A 356 -10.97 7.17 4.50
CA ILE A 356 -12.38 6.88 4.82
C ILE A 356 -13.22 6.63 3.56
N PRO A 357 -13.15 7.47 2.49
CA PRO A 357 -13.97 7.26 1.29
C PRO A 357 -13.63 5.99 0.50
N PHE A 358 -12.41 5.46 0.67
CA PHE A 358 -11.91 4.30 -0.06
C PHE A 358 -11.97 3.00 0.77
N THR A 359 -12.22 3.13 2.07
CA THR A 359 -12.34 2.02 3.00
C THR A 359 -13.77 1.49 2.99
N ARG A 360 -13.91 0.16 2.97
CA ARG A 360 -15.24 -0.46 2.94
C ARG A 360 -16.00 -0.18 4.22
N THR A 361 -17.24 0.26 4.08
CA THR A 361 -18.15 0.48 5.22
C THR A 361 -18.59 -0.81 5.90
N ARG A 362 -18.49 -1.96 5.22
CA ARG A 362 -18.75 -3.30 5.76
C ARG A 362 -17.72 -4.31 5.26
N LYS A 363 -17.30 -5.20 6.15
CA LYS A 363 -16.34 -6.28 5.86
C LYS A 363 -16.90 -7.63 6.29
N ARG A 364 -16.39 -8.72 5.69
CA ARG A 364 -16.90 -10.09 5.94
C ARG A 364 -16.55 -10.63 7.32
N ARG A 365 -15.45 -10.14 7.90
CA ARG A 365 -14.93 -10.57 9.21
C ARG A 365 -14.77 -9.34 10.10
N GLY A 366 -14.72 -9.60 11.40
CA GLY A 366 -14.44 -8.56 12.37
C GLY A 366 -13.04 -7.97 12.26
N LEU A 367 -12.90 -6.74 12.74
CA LEU A 367 -11.65 -6.01 12.77
C LEU A 367 -10.73 -6.55 13.87
N PHE A 368 -9.42 -6.54 13.65
CA PHE A 368 -8.44 -6.84 14.71
C PHE A 368 -7.67 -5.59 15.11
N PHE A 369 -7.64 -5.36 16.41
CA PHE A 369 -6.98 -4.26 17.08
C PHE A 369 -5.81 -4.81 17.90
N TYR A 370 -4.60 -4.49 17.48
CA TYR A 370 -3.34 -5.01 18.04
C TYR A 370 -2.66 -4.00 18.96
N ASP A 371 -2.57 -2.74 18.53
CA ASP A 371 -1.90 -1.68 19.28
C ASP A 371 -2.56 -0.30 19.00
N HIS A 372 -2.06 0.75 19.66
CA HIS A 372 -2.60 2.10 19.58
C HIS A 372 -2.66 2.70 18.15
N ASP A 373 -1.85 2.24 17.19
CA ASP A 373 -1.96 2.70 15.81
C ASP A 373 -3.33 2.32 15.21
N ASP A 374 -3.95 1.24 15.68
CA ASP A 374 -5.25 0.79 15.17
C ASP A 374 -6.41 1.69 15.59
N LEU A 375 -6.26 2.51 16.64
CA LEU A 375 -7.26 3.50 17.04
C LEU A 375 -7.42 4.62 15.99
N ASN A 376 -6.43 4.77 15.11
CA ASN A 376 -6.44 5.75 14.04
C ASN A 376 -6.84 5.14 12.69
N ARG A 377 -7.32 3.90 12.63
CA ARG A 377 -7.76 3.30 11.37
C ARG A 377 -9.01 4.00 10.81
N PRO A 378 -9.25 3.95 9.49
CA PRO A 378 -10.33 4.71 8.86
C PRO A 378 -11.73 4.38 9.41
N GLU A 379 -11.98 3.14 9.81
CA GLU A 379 -13.27 2.74 10.40
C GLU A 379 -13.53 3.41 11.75
N VAL A 380 -12.51 3.54 12.60
CA VAL A 380 -12.62 4.23 13.89
C VAL A 380 -12.80 5.72 13.67
N LEU A 381 -12.01 6.31 12.79
CA LEU A 381 -12.11 7.74 12.47
C LEU A 381 -13.47 8.09 11.83
N ALA A 382 -13.99 7.24 10.94
CA ALA A 382 -15.32 7.38 10.36
C ALA A 382 -16.41 7.34 11.43
N PHE A 383 -16.28 6.46 12.43
CA PHE A 383 -17.21 6.39 13.54
C PHE A 383 -17.12 7.62 14.45
N LYS A 384 -15.91 8.08 14.81
CA LYS A 384 -15.71 9.35 15.56
C LYS A 384 -16.34 10.54 14.82
N LYS A 385 -16.23 10.57 13.48
CA LYS A 385 -16.89 11.59 12.63
C LYS A 385 -18.41 11.46 12.66
N PHE A 386 -18.95 10.26 12.53
CA PHE A 386 -20.39 9.99 12.67
C PHE A 386 -20.94 10.47 14.02
N LEU A 387 -20.24 10.17 15.13
CA LEU A 387 -20.62 10.62 16.46
C LEU A 387 -20.69 12.15 16.54
N LYS A 388 -19.67 12.84 16.02
CA LYS A 388 -19.61 14.31 16.00
C LYS A 388 -20.71 14.93 15.13
N GLU A 389 -20.96 14.41 13.94
CA GLU A 389 -21.77 15.10 12.93
C GLU A 389 -23.24 14.64 12.87
N LYS A 390 -23.52 13.38 13.23
CA LYS A 390 -24.80 12.73 12.89
C LYS A 390 -25.50 12.10 14.08
N TRP A 391 -24.78 11.66 15.10
CA TRP A 391 -25.40 11.11 16.30
C TRP A 391 -25.89 12.21 17.23
N PHE A 392 -27.07 12.03 17.81
CA PHE A 392 -27.63 12.87 18.86
C PHE A 392 -28.24 11.96 19.93
N PRO A 393 -27.96 12.20 21.22
CA PRO A 393 -28.57 11.42 22.29
C PRO A 393 -30.08 11.69 22.33
N ARG A 394 -30.87 10.67 22.66
CA ARG A 394 -32.34 10.78 22.75
C ARG A 394 -32.81 11.73 23.86
N THR A 395 -32.04 11.83 24.93
CA THR A 395 -32.30 12.71 26.07
C THR A 395 -31.01 13.44 26.47
N SER A 396 -31.12 14.47 27.31
CA SER A 396 -29.95 15.16 27.86
C SER A 396 -29.26 14.37 28.98
N LYS A 397 -29.74 13.17 29.30
CA LYS A 397 -29.19 12.30 30.34
C LYS A 397 -28.55 11.08 29.71
N VAL A 398 -27.33 10.75 30.09
CA VAL A 398 -26.59 9.60 29.53
C VAL A 398 -26.24 8.60 30.62
N LEU A 399 -26.57 7.33 30.40
CA LEU A 399 -26.11 6.20 31.20
C LEU A 399 -24.86 5.61 30.52
N LEU A 400 -23.73 5.63 31.22
CA LEU A 400 -22.46 5.09 30.74
C LEU A 400 -22.15 3.74 31.38
N LEU A 401 -21.93 2.74 30.52
CA LEU A 401 -21.54 1.38 30.89
C LEU A 401 -20.12 1.10 30.37
N ARG A 402 -19.18 0.76 31.24
CA ARG A 402 -17.82 0.43 30.81
C ARG A 402 -17.82 -0.93 30.11
N ALA A 403 -17.59 -0.93 28.80
CA ALA A 403 -17.35 -2.13 28.00
C ALA A 403 -16.76 -1.74 26.65
N ASP A 404 -15.89 -2.58 26.09
CA ASP A 404 -15.30 -2.31 24.79
C ASP A 404 -16.31 -2.56 23.65
N LYS A 405 -17.18 -3.55 23.83
CA LYS A 405 -18.27 -3.92 22.93
C LYS A 405 -19.45 -4.48 23.71
N LEU A 406 -20.58 -4.68 23.04
CA LEU A 406 -21.76 -5.25 23.67
C LEU A 406 -21.51 -6.70 24.09
N GLU A 407 -21.60 -6.94 25.39
CA GLU A 407 -21.51 -8.26 26.00
C GLU A 407 -22.90 -8.84 26.33
N PRO A 408 -23.06 -10.18 26.35
CA PRO A 408 -24.37 -10.82 26.60
C PRO A 408 -25.05 -10.35 27.89
N HIS A 409 -24.26 -10.10 28.94
CA HIS A 409 -24.80 -9.67 30.23
C HIS A 409 -25.34 -8.22 30.23
N LEU A 410 -24.95 -7.42 29.23
CA LEU A 410 -25.42 -6.06 29.03
C LEU A 410 -26.64 -5.98 28.11
N GLU A 411 -26.91 -6.98 27.26
CA GLU A 411 -28.00 -6.97 26.26
C GLU A 411 -29.36 -6.60 26.83
N ARG A 412 -29.66 -6.95 28.09
CA ARG A 412 -30.92 -6.58 28.76
C ARG A 412 -31.17 -5.07 28.79
N PHE A 413 -30.11 -4.26 28.94
CA PHE A 413 -30.19 -2.78 28.95
C PHE A 413 -30.37 -2.18 27.56
N PHE A 414 -30.24 -3.01 26.51
CA PHE A 414 -30.32 -2.62 25.12
C PHE A 414 -31.68 -3.04 24.55
N LEU A 415 -32.23 -4.15 25.03
CA LEU A 415 -33.60 -4.59 24.73
C LEU A 415 -34.65 -3.71 25.40
N ASN A 416 -34.41 -3.28 26.65
CA ASN A 416 -35.29 -2.39 27.42
C ASN A 416 -34.48 -1.27 28.08
N PRO A 417 -33.99 -0.28 27.33
CA PRO A 417 -33.25 0.83 27.91
C PRO A 417 -34.16 1.71 28.79
N PRO A 418 -33.66 2.23 29.93
CA PRO A 418 -34.41 3.21 30.73
C PRO A 418 -34.82 4.40 29.88
N SER A 419 -36.11 4.75 29.85
CA SER A 419 -36.66 5.79 28.95
C SER A 419 -36.02 7.16 29.15
N ASP A 420 -35.53 7.43 30.36
CA ASP A 420 -35.01 8.73 30.75
C ASP A 420 -33.55 8.95 30.30
N TYR A 421 -32.86 7.87 29.91
CA TYR A 421 -31.42 7.89 29.62
C TYR A 421 -31.12 7.42 28.19
N GLN A 422 -30.22 8.13 27.51
CA GLN A 422 -29.45 7.55 26.42
C GLN A 422 -28.42 6.58 26.99
N VAL A 423 -28.52 5.29 26.65
CA VAL A 423 -27.54 4.28 27.09
C VAL A 423 -26.38 4.23 26.10
N CYS A 424 -25.15 4.30 26.62
CA CYS A 424 -23.94 4.16 25.83
C CYS A 424 -22.96 3.20 26.53
N LEU A 425 -22.31 2.35 25.74
CA LEU A 425 -21.05 1.74 26.15
C LEU A 425 -19.94 2.77 26.02
N TRP A 426 -18.95 2.73 26.90
CA TRP A 426 -17.72 3.47 26.70
C TRP A 426 -16.51 2.58 27.01
N GLY A 427 -15.43 2.82 26.26
CA GLY A 427 -14.28 1.92 26.21
C GLY A 427 -13.96 1.43 24.80
N GLY A 428 -12.90 0.63 24.70
CA GLY A 428 -12.46 -0.02 23.49
C GLY A 428 -12.15 0.92 22.32
N PRO A 429 -11.92 0.36 21.12
CA PRO A 429 -11.46 1.12 19.96
C PRO A 429 -12.42 2.21 19.46
N PHE A 430 -13.71 2.07 19.75
CA PHE A 430 -14.75 2.99 19.28
C PHE A 430 -15.15 4.05 20.29
N LEU A 431 -14.49 4.08 21.46
CA LEU A 431 -14.61 5.07 22.54
C LEU A 431 -15.97 5.13 23.22
N ILE A 432 -17.04 5.43 22.48
CA ILE A 432 -18.41 5.50 22.98
C ILE A 432 -19.38 4.95 21.94
N ILE A 433 -20.18 3.96 22.31
CA ILE A 433 -21.10 3.24 21.42
C ILE A 433 -22.52 3.40 21.96
N PRO A 434 -23.40 4.15 21.26
CA PRO A 434 -24.83 4.22 21.59
C PRO A 434 -25.47 2.84 21.44
N CYS A 435 -26.36 2.50 22.38
CA CYS A 435 -26.91 1.15 22.47
C CYS A 435 -27.66 0.71 21.21
N GLU A 436 -28.32 1.64 20.53
CA GLU A 436 -29.14 1.40 19.34
C GLU A 436 -28.36 0.83 18.17
N ILE A 437 -27.06 1.10 18.12
CA ILE A 437 -26.19 0.73 17.01
C ILE A 437 -25.08 -0.24 17.44
N ALA A 438 -25.07 -0.70 18.69
CA ALA A 438 -23.99 -1.55 19.19
C ALA A 438 -23.84 -2.88 18.43
N HIS A 439 -24.93 -3.41 17.86
CA HIS A 439 -24.90 -4.61 17.00
C HIS A 439 -24.43 -4.34 15.56
N THR A 440 -24.26 -3.09 15.17
CA THR A 440 -23.90 -2.73 13.79
C THR A 440 -22.39 -2.82 13.57
N TYR A 441 -22.00 -3.19 12.35
CA TYR A 441 -20.59 -3.21 11.97
C TYR A 441 -19.99 -1.79 11.94
N PRO A 442 -18.75 -1.60 12.45
CA PRO A 442 -17.84 -2.59 13.07
C PRO A 442 -17.93 -2.70 14.61
N LEU A 443 -18.95 -2.14 15.25
CA LEU A 443 -18.99 -1.83 16.69
C LEU A 443 -19.10 -3.04 17.63
N SER A 444 -19.48 -4.21 17.11
CA SER A 444 -19.46 -5.49 17.85
C SER A 444 -18.62 -6.56 17.17
N GLN A 445 -18.30 -6.39 15.88
CA GLN A 445 -17.48 -7.34 15.11
C GLN A 445 -16.02 -6.91 15.16
N PHE A 446 -15.40 -7.02 16.34
CA PHE A 446 -13.96 -6.86 16.47
C PHE A 446 -13.39 -7.65 17.64
N GLU A 447 -12.07 -7.86 17.60
CA GLU A 447 -11.26 -8.33 18.73
C GLU A 447 -10.11 -7.36 18.96
N ALA A 448 -9.79 -7.14 20.24
CA ALA A 448 -8.74 -6.25 20.68
C ALA A 448 -7.85 -6.98 21.70
N ALA A 449 -6.54 -6.79 21.57
CA ALA A 449 -5.56 -7.25 22.56
C ALA A 449 -5.25 -6.13 23.55
N ASP A 450 -4.38 -5.19 23.16
CA ASP A 450 -3.90 -4.07 24.00
C ASP A 450 -4.28 -2.71 23.41
N CYS A 451 -5.53 -2.55 22.99
CA CYS A 451 -6.05 -1.27 22.51
C CYS A 451 -6.76 -0.51 23.62
N LEU A 452 -5.99 -0.22 24.68
CA LEU A 452 -6.43 0.62 25.78
C LEU A 452 -6.65 2.03 25.26
N ILE A 453 -7.82 2.57 25.57
CA ILE A 453 -8.12 3.98 25.32
C ILE A 453 -7.21 4.85 26.19
N SER A 454 -6.73 5.96 25.63
CA SER A 454 -5.85 6.89 26.34
C SER A 454 -6.63 7.90 27.19
N GLU A 455 -5.94 8.65 28.06
CA GLU A 455 -6.56 9.79 28.75
C GLU A 455 -7.12 10.81 27.75
N GLU A 456 -6.43 11.04 26.63
CA GLU A 456 -6.89 11.94 25.58
C GLU A 456 -8.21 11.48 24.95
N ASP A 457 -8.36 10.16 24.74
CA ASP A 457 -9.62 9.59 24.25
C ASP A 457 -10.76 9.77 25.25
N VAL A 458 -10.48 9.66 26.54
CA VAL A 458 -11.48 9.87 27.61
C VAL A 458 -11.92 11.34 27.66
N LEU A 459 -10.95 12.26 27.57
CA LEU A 459 -11.24 13.70 27.47
C LEU A 459 -12.09 14.00 26.23
N TRP A 460 -11.80 13.33 25.11
CA TRP A 460 -12.59 13.43 23.89
C TRP A 460 -14.03 12.95 24.08
N ILE A 461 -14.26 11.84 24.79
CA ILE A 461 -15.62 11.35 25.11
C ILE A 461 -16.37 12.40 25.92
N ALA A 462 -15.76 12.95 26.97
CA ALA A 462 -16.38 13.96 27.80
C ALA A 462 -16.78 15.21 27.00
N ASP A 463 -15.85 15.72 26.17
CA ASP A 463 -16.08 16.89 25.34
C ASP A 463 -17.15 16.64 24.26
N LEU A 464 -17.21 15.42 23.69
CA LEU A 464 -18.28 15.01 22.79
C LEU A 464 -19.65 15.08 23.48
N LEU A 465 -19.80 14.48 24.67
CA LEU A 465 -21.07 14.46 25.39
C LEU A 465 -21.57 15.87 25.70
N VAL A 466 -20.67 16.74 26.17
CA VAL A 466 -20.98 18.17 26.41
C VAL A 466 -21.42 18.85 25.12
N ALA A 467 -20.70 18.66 24.01
CA ALA A 467 -21.06 19.21 22.71
C ALA A 467 -22.41 18.70 22.18
N LYS A 468 -22.86 17.52 22.65
CA LYS A 468 -24.16 16.93 22.34
C LYS A 468 -25.29 17.37 23.27
N GLY A 469 -25.05 18.31 24.18
CA GLY A 469 -26.07 18.86 25.08
C GLY A 469 -26.40 17.95 26.26
N VAL A 470 -25.49 17.04 26.63
CA VAL A 470 -25.67 16.18 27.80
C VAL A 470 -25.50 17.01 29.07
N SER A 471 -26.54 17.03 29.91
CA SER A 471 -26.59 17.78 31.17
C SER A 471 -26.39 16.90 32.40
N GLU A 472 -26.66 15.60 32.29
CA GLU A 472 -26.56 14.63 33.38
C GLU A 472 -25.91 13.33 32.88
N VAL A 473 -24.96 12.79 33.64
CA VAL A 473 -24.31 11.49 33.38
C VAL A 473 -24.47 10.59 34.60
N LEU A 474 -25.03 9.41 34.37
CA LEU A 474 -25.03 8.30 35.32
C LEU A 474 -23.96 7.29 34.89
N LEU A 475 -22.91 7.14 35.70
CA LEU A 475 -21.83 6.17 35.45
C LEU A 475 -22.03 4.93 36.32
N VAL A 476 -22.00 3.74 35.71
CA VAL A 476 -21.92 2.47 36.43
C VAL A 476 -20.44 2.14 36.67
N ARG A 477 -20.04 2.02 37.94
CA ARG A 477 -18.64 1.73 38.29
C ARG A 477 -18.18 0.38 37.77
N SER A 478 -16.98 0.37 37.21
CA SER A 478 -16.24 -0.83 36.82
C SER A 478 -14.90 -0.96 37.54
N GLY A 479 -14.39 0.12 38.14
CA GLY A 479 -13.06 0.16 38.77
C GLY A 479 -11.94 0.52 37.80
N ASP A 480 -12.26 0.88 36.56
CA ASP A 480 -11.30 1.39 35.58
C ASP A 480 -10.74 2.76 36.05
N PRO A 481 -9.40 2.94 36.16
CA PRO A 481 -8.80 4.20 36.58
C PRO A 481 -9.23 5.42 35.76
N LEU A 482 -9.56 5.22 34.48
CA LEU A 482 -9.98 6.27 33.55
C LEU A 482 -11.34 6.89 33.91
N GLU A 483 -12.16 6.20 34.73
CA GLU A 483 -13.42 6.74 35.24
C GLU A 483 -13.21 8.08 35.95
N SER A 484 -12.15 8.17 36.76
CA SER A 484 -11.85 9.38 37.53
C SER A 484 -11.64 10.61 36.63
N ILE A 485 -10.87 10.42 35.56
CA ILE A 485 -10.55 11.44 34.55
C ILE A 485 -11.82 11.87 33.79
N LEU A 486 -12.64 10.90 33.37
CA LEU A 486 -13.91 11.15 32.69
C LEU A 486 -14.83 12.03 33.54
N LEU A 487 -15.01 11.64 34.81
CA LEU A 487 -15.89 12.34 35.74
C LEU A 487 -15.37 13.73 36.10
N GLU A 488 -14.06 13.90 36.29
CA GLU A 488 -13.45 15.20 36.55
C GLU A 488 -13.66 16.16 35.37
N ARG A 489 -13.42 15.69 34.14
CA ARG A 489 -13.62 16.50 32.93
C ARG A 489 -15.09 16.91 32.77
N LEU A 490 -16.03 15.99 32.93
CA LEU A 490 -17.47 16.28 32.86
C LEU A 490 -17.91 17.30 33.93
N ARG A 491 -17.45 17.16 35.18
CA ARG A 491 -17.73 18.15 36.25
C ARG A 491 -17.20 19.53 35.90
N SER A 492 -15.98 19.61 35.38
CA SER A 492 -15.37 20.89 34.97
C SER A 492 -16.17 21.61 33.88
N LYS A 493 -17.01 20.88 33.15
CA LYS A 493 -17.89 21.37 32.08
C LYS A 493 -19.33 21.59 32.53
N GLY A 494 -19.63 21.45 33.82
CA GLY A 494 -20.95 21.70 34.39
C GLY A 494 -21.96 20.55 34.24
N VAL A 495 -21.51 19.34 33.89
CA VAL A 495 -22.38 18.16 33.78
C VAL A 495 -22.66 17.61 35.18
N GLN A 496 -23.93 17.35 35.49
CA GLN A 496 -24.32 16.68 36.74
C GLN A 496 -23.91 15.21 36.69
N ILE A 497 -23.31 14.70 37.78
CA ILE A 497 -22.77 13.35 37.81
C ILE A 497 -23.43 12.54 38.93
N GLN A 498 -23.94 11.38 38.56
CA GLN A 498 -24.34 10.32 39.47
C GLN A 498 -23.48 9.08 39.21
N VAL A 499 -23.13 8.36 40.27
CA VAL A 499 -22.32 7.15 40.18
C VAL A 499 -23.03 6.05 40.95
N CYS A 500 -23.22 4.89 40.33
CA CYS A 500 -23.84 3.73 40.95
C CYS A 500 -23.00 2.47 40.75
N ASP A 501 -23.14 1.49 41.65
CA ASP A 501 -22.42 0.22 41.55
C ASP A 501 -23.16 -0.79 40.64
N LYS A 502 -24.44 -0.54 40.35
CA LYS A 502 -25.27 -1.35 39.45
C LYS A 502 -26.15 -0.44 38.58
N PRO A 503 -26.41 -0.80 37.31
CA PRO A 503 -27.28 -0.02 36.46
C PRO A 503 -28.72 0.01 37.02
N PRO A 504 -29.45 1.14 36.91
CA PRO A 504 -30.87 1.19 37.26
C PRO A 504 -31.66 0.24 36.33
N LEU A 505 -32.57 -0.53 36.91
CA LEU A 505 -33.44 -1.47 36.19
C LEU A 505 -34.63 -0.75 35.56
#